data_AF-A0A940NZL3-F1
#
_entry.id   AF-A0A940NZL3-F1
#
_cell.length_a   1.000
_cell.length_b   1.000
_cell.length_c   1.000
_cell.angle_alpha   90.00
_cell.angle_beta   90.00
_cell.angle_gamma   90.00
#
_symmetry.space_group_name_H-M   'P 1'
#
loop_
_entity.id
_entity.type
_entity.pdbx_description
1 polymer ?
#
loop_
_entity_poly.entity_id
_entity_poly.type
_entity_poly.pdbx_seq_one_letter_code
_entity_poly.pdbx_strand_id
1 'polypeptide(L)'
;MKRLWIALIIAGCLCLTACTDASAETESSATQETQVVTESPATETEEPTETAPAETGLDYLVLVNKQNPLPEDWEKTIEVVHTPNSLGDDVEVEAEAYQAYLQLKEALAAKDVRVDLDSAYRSVAEQQRIVDDFTVTYGEDYVKQYVAVPGYSEHHTGLALDLYLNIDGEDVYLNEDMVEYPEIWAQIHEELPHYGFILRYLEGKEDITGYSYEPWHIRYVGDTAVAEEITAQGITLEEYLGADAGKDTTEEATDASGGDGLYFSNQPVIDSPDWVKELPAAKEDGTKQMFVVAAMGSELTTATISMHEKDADGNWKQILSTPGFVGRNGMVADEERVEGCGKTPIGTYHFNKAFGIADDPGCKLPYTKVDDDTYWSGDSREGMHYNEMVDIKDFPDLDTENSEHLTDYEYEYQYCLNIGFNENGTPNRGSAIFLQCFGTQKPYTGGCVAVPENIMKQIMQCVDPDCVVVIDLFENMNGSF
;
A
#
# COMPACT_ATOMS: atom_id res chain seq x y z
N MET A 1 -12.25 6.08 -31.94
CA MET A 1 -12.79 7.16 -32.80
C MET A 1 -14.21 7.53 -32.35
N LYS A 2 -14.38 8.61 -31.58
CA LYS A 2 -15.59 9.44 -31.51
C LYS A 2 -15.32 10.63 -30.58
N ARG A 3 -15.30 11.82 -31.18
CA ARG A 3 -15.33 13.14 -30.54
C ARG A 3 -16.76 13.42 -30.05
N LEU A 4 -16.97 14.10 -28.93
CA LEU A 4 -18.10 15.02 -28.73
C LEU A 4 -17.83 15.97 -27.54
N TRP A 5 -17.41 17.22 -27.79
CA TRP A 5 -18.19 18.47 -27.88
C TRP A 5 -18.48 19.15 -26.52
N ILE A 6 -17.70 20.21 -26.28
CA ILE A 6 -17.88 21.26 -25.26
C ILE A 6 -19.13 22.11 -25.58
N ALA A 7 -19.93 22.43 -24.57
CA ALA A 7 -20.98 23.45 -24.65
C ALA A 7 -20.77 24.53 -23.56
N LEU A 8 -20.36 25.71 -24.02
CA LEU A 8 -20.34 26.98 -23.29
C LEU A 8 -21.77 27.50 -23.11
N ILE A 9 -22.09 28.03 -21.92
CA ILE A 9 -23.23 28.94 -21.70
C ILE A 9 -22.70 30.30 -21.24
N ILE A 10 -23.00 31.32 -22.03
CA ILE A 10 -22.76 32.75 -21.79
C ILE A 10 -24.05 33.40 -21.31
N ALA A 11 -23.97 34.19 -20.24
CA ALA A 11 -24.82 35.34 -19.94
C ALA A 11 -24.02 36.22 -18.95
N GLY A 12 -23.84 37.54 -19.07
CA GLY A 12 -24.41 38.57 -19.90
C GLY A 12 -24.51 39.86 -19.04
N CYS A 13 -24.15 41.00 -19.65
CA CYS A 13 -24.55 42.38 -19.31
C CYS A 13 -23.60 43.36 -18.55
N LEU A 14 -23.19 44.37 -19.36
CA LEU A 14 -23.16 45.83 -19.13
C LEU A 14 -22.09 46.40 -18.17
N CYS A 15 -21.44 47.56 -18.37
CA CYS A 15 -21.48 48.71 -19.30
C CYS A 15 -20.22 49.56 -18.90
N LEU A 16 -19.39 50.21 -19.72
CA LEU A 16 -19.55 51.54 -20.35
C LEU A 16 -18.13 52.09 -20.70
N THR A 17 -17.95 52.65 -21.92
CA THR A 17 -17.14 53.84 -22.35
C THR A 17 -15.62 53.92 -22.05
N ALA A 18 -14.72 54.45 -22.91
CA ALA A 18 -14.77 55.05 -24.26
C ALA A 18 -13.33 55.43 -24.73
N CYS A 19 -13.19 55.68 -26.06
CA CYS A 19 -12.23 56.57 -26.77
C CYS A 19 -10.76 56.09 -26.99
N THR A 20 -10.35 55.70 -28.22
CA THR A 20 -9.80 56.49 -29.38
C THR A 20 -8.37 57.02 -29.11
N ASP A 21 -7.33 56.94 -29.96
CA ASP A 21 -7.15 57.00 -31.43
C ASP A 21 -5.79 56.35 -31.81
N ALA A 22 -5.65 55.68 -32.97
CA ALA A 22 -5.01 56.12 -34.24
C ALA A 22 -3.48 56.39 -34.14
N SER A 23 -2.57 56.03 -35.05
CA SER A 23 -2.61 55.73 -36.50
C SER A 23 -1.37 54.92 -36.91
N ALA A 24 -1.47 54.26 -38.06
CA ALA A 24 -0.37 53.70 -38.84
C ALA A 24 0.47 54.78 -39.53
N GLU A 25 1.73 54.47 -39.86
CA GLU A 25 2.25 54.51 -41.25
C GLU A 25 3.71 54.01 -41.34
N THR A 26 3.92 53.21 -42.39
CA THR A 26 5.16 52.69 -42.97
C THR A 26 5.99 53.76 -43.69
N GLU A 27 7.32 53.63 -43.74
CA GLU A 27 8.08 53.62 -45.00
C GLU A 27 9.56 53.25 -44.84
N SER A 28 10.14 52.89 -46.00
CA SER A 28 11.32 52.07 -46.32
C SER A 28 12.58 52.89 -46.64
N SER A 29 13.75 52.22 -46.71
CA SER A 29 14.93 52.46 -47.60
C SER A 29 16.26 52.14 -46.86
N ALA A 30 17.32 51.51 -47.37
CA ALA A 30 17.65 50.74 -48.58
C ALA A 30 19.08 50.17 -48.44
N THR A 31 19.39 49.10 -49.21
CA THR A 31 20.71 48.66 -49.77
C THR A 31 21.84 48.24 -48.80
N GLN A 32 22.58 47.14 -49.00
CA GLN A 32 23.35 46.79 -50.21
C GLN A 32 23.83 45.31 -50.21
N GLU A 33 23.98 44.72 -51.40
CA GLU A 33 24.50 43.38 -51.71
C GLU A 33 26.01 43.22 -51.38
N THR A 34 26.47 41.98 -51.09
CA THR A 34 27.52 41.26 -51.85
C THR A 34 27.67 39.81 -51.34
N GLN A 35 27.73 38.85 -52.28
CA GLN A 35 27.91 37.41 -52.07
C GLN A 35 29.36 37.00 -51.76
N VAL A 36 29.48 36.06 -50.82
CA VAL A 36 30.26 34.80 -50.78
C VAL A 36 31.60 34.72 -51.55
N VAL A 37 32.68 34.49 -50.80
CA VAL A 37 33.74 33.52 -51.16
C VAL A 37 34.14 32.73 -49.90
N THR A 38 34.13 31.41 -50.07
CA THR A 38 34.57 30.34 -49.18
C THR A 38 36.08 30.33 -48.95
N GLU A 39 36.53 30.11 -47.71
CA GLU A 39 37.58 29.14 -47.38
C GLU A 39 37.68 28.92 -45.86
N SER A 40 37.77 27.65 -45.47
CA SER A 40 37.89 27.14 -44.11
C SER A 40 39.30 27.39 -43.54
N PRO A 41 39.42 27.54 -42.22
CA PRO A 41 40.25 26.55 -41.52
C PRO A 41 39.51 25.95 -40.32
N ALA A 42 39.79 24.66 -40.11
CA ALA A 42 39.39 23.89 -38.96
C ALA A 42 39.88 24.52 -37.65
N THR A 43 38.99 24.58 -36.66
CA THR A 43 39.33 24.81 -35.26
C THR A 43 38.87 23.59 -34.50
N GLU A 44 39.81 22.98 -33.77
CA GLU A 44 39.61 21.90 -32.80
C GLU A 44 38.33 22.15 -31.97
N THR A 45 37.42 21.19 -32.06
CA THR A 45 36.37 21.03 -31.06
C THR A 45 37.02 20.23 -29.94
N GLU A 46 37.31 20.88 -28.80
CA GLU A 46 37.59 20.14 -27.58
C GLU A 46 36.34 19.32 -27.26
N GLU A 47 36.47 17.99 -27.28
CA GLU A 47 35.48 17.09 -26.72
C GLU A 47 35.22 17.49 -25.26
N PRO A 48 33.96 17.48 -24.79
CA PRO A 48 33.72 17.54 -23.36
C PRO A 48 34.34 16.28 -22.78
N THR A 49 35.44 16.43 -22.07
CA THR A 49 35.98 15.37 -21.20
C THR A 49 34.85 14.93 -20.28
N GLU A 50 34.35 13.74 -20.56
CA GLU A 50 33.61 12.88 -19.64
C GLU A 50 34.45 12.78 -18.37
N THR A 51 34.15 13.63 -17.40
CA THR A 51 34.66 13.47 -16.05
C THR A 51 34.04 12.20 -15.52
N ALA A 52 34.82 11.12 -15.51
CA ALA A 52 34.52 9.93 -14.74
C ALA A 52 34.06 10.37 -13.33
N PRO A 53 32.98 9.77 -12.78
CA PRO A 53 32.60 10.02 -11.40
C PRO A 53 33.83 9.84 -10.51
N ALA A 54 33.98 10.71 -9.51
CA ALA A 54 34.99 10.51 -8.49
C ALA A 54 34.73 9.14 -7.86
N GLU A 55 35.73 8.24 -7.82
CA GLU A 55 35.57 6.98 -7.07
C GLU A 55 35.29 7.35 -5.61
N THR A 56 34.01 7.29 -5.24
CA THR A 56 33.48 7.69 -3.93
C THR A 56 33.98 6.76 -2.82
N GLY A 57 34.51 5.58 -3.20
CA GLY A 57 34.88 4.52 -2.27
C GLY A 57 33.68 3.92 -1.56
N LEU A 58 32.46 4.24 -2.00
CA LEU A 58 31.21 3.70 -1.48
C LEU A 58 31.06 2.25 -1.94
N ASP A 59 30.61 1.37 -1.04
CA ASP A 59 30.28 -0.01 -1.41
C ASP A 59 28.87 -0.06 -1.99
N TYR A 60 28.75 0.05 -3.32
CA TYR A 60 27.45 -0.02 -4.01
C TYR A 60 26.77 -1.39 -3.89
N LEU A 61 27.49 -2.43 -3.43
CA LEU A 61 26.95 -3.76 -3.14
C LEU A 61 26.59 -3.96 -1.67
N VAL A 62 26.56 -2.89 -0.86
CA VAL A 62 26.15 -2.97 0.54
C VAL A 62 24.78 -3.65 0.66
N LEU A 63 24.69 -4.71 1.46
CA LEU A 63 23.44 -5.39 1.75
C LEU A 63 22.82 -4.79 3.00
N VAL A 64 21.74 -4.02 2.83
CA VAL A 64 20.90 -3.55 3.94
C VAL A 64 19.53 -4.19 3.77
N ASN A 65 19.10 -4.94 4.77
CA ASN A 65 17.80 -5.62 4.79
C ASN A 65 17.40 -5.89 6.25
N LYS A 66 16.39 -6.73 6.49
CA LYS A 66 15.89 -7.04 7.85
C LYS A 66 16.94 -7.66 8.79
N GLN A 67 18.03 -8.24 8.26
CA GLN A 67 19.09 -8.90 9.03
C GLN A 67 20.40 -8.11 9.05
N ASN A 68 20.64 -7.30 8.01
CA ASN A 68 21.88 -6.58 7.82
C ASN A 68 21.61 -5.07 8.01
N PRO A 69 22.07 -4.47 9.11
CA PRO A 69 21.92 -3.04 9.33
C PRO A 69 22.83 -2.23 8.39
N LEU A 70 22.46 -0.97 8.20
CA LEU A 70 23.28 0.05 7.58
C LEU A 70 24.66 0.10 8.27
N PRO A 71 25.77 0.11 7.51
CA PRO A 71 27.10 0.23 8.08
C PRO A 71 27.26 1.48 8.95
N GLU A 72 28.05 1.36 10.02
CA GLU A 72 28.43 2.51 10.84
C GLU A 72 29.08 3.59 9.95
N ASP A 73 28.78 4.85 10.24
CA ASP A 73 29.26 6.03 9.52
C ASP A 73 28.77 6.19 8.06
N TRP A 74 27.89 5.33 7.54
CA TRP A 74 27.37 5.43 6.15
C TRP A 74 26.77 6.81 5.82
N GLU A 75 25.91 7.35 6.70
CA GLU A 75 25.30 8.68 6.49
C GLU A 75 26.33 9.84 6.44
N LYS A 76 27.56 9.61 6.89
CA LYS A 76 28.66 10.60 6.79
C LYS A 76 29.48 10.44 5.51
N THR A 77 29.37 9.29 4.84
CA THR A 77 30.15 8.97 3.63
C THR A 77 29.37 9.21 2.36
N ILE A 78 28.05 9.14 2.39
CA ILE A 78 27.22 9.41 1.22
C ILE A 78 27.21 10.90 0.86
N GLU A 79 27.23 11.16 -0.44
CA GLU A 79 26.94 12.46 -1.01
C GLU A 79 25.56 12.40 -1.66
N VAL A 80 24.61 13.15 -1.10
CA VAL A 80 23.25 13.24 -1.63
C VAL A 80 23.05 14.51 -2.43
N VAL A 81 22.27 14.41 -3.50
CA VAL A 81 21.80 15.52 -4.31
C VAL A 81 20.30 15.69 -4.11
N HIS A 82 19.86 16.95 -4.08
CA HIS A 82 18.45 17.32 -3.97
C HIS A 82 17.87 17.53 -5.35
N THR A 83 16.70 16.94 -5.60
CA THR A 83 15.97 17.12 -6.85
C THR A 83 14.47 17.20 -6.59
N PRO A 84 13.77 18.23 -7.10
CA PRO A 84 12.32 18.25 -7.03
C PRO A 84 11.72 17.25 -8.04
N ASN A 85 10.76 16.44 -7.61
CA ASN A 85 9.96 15.59 -8.50
C ASN A 85 8.77 16.38 -9.12
N SER A 86 8.00 15.76 -10.02
CA SER A 86 6.86 16.45 -10.66
C SER A 86 5.69 16.76 -9.72
N LEU A 87 5.61 16.08 -8.57
CA LEU A 87 4.63 16.34 -7.50
C LEU A 87 5.02 17.56 -6.64
N GLY A 88 6.26 18.05 -6.76
CA GLY A 88 6.79 19.20 -6.04
C GLY A 88 7.49 18.86 -4.74
N ASP A 89 7.72 17.58 -4.46
CA ASP A 89 8.49 17.10 -3.32
C ASP A 89 9.99 17.15 -3.63
N ASP A 90 10.79 17.46 -2.62
CA ASP A 90 12.25 17.46 -2.71
C ASP A 90 12.78 16.07 -2.34
N VAL A 91 13.36 15.37 -3.32
CA VAL A 91 13.90 14.02 -3.17
C VAL A 91 15.41 14.10 -3.05
N GLU A 92 15.96 13.49 -2.01
CA GLU A 92 17.40 13.31 -1.83
C GLU A 92 17.83 11.96 -2.44
N VAL A 93 18.92 11.91 -3.20
CA VAL A 93 19.40 10.69 -3.87
C VAL A 93 20.92 10.66 -3.82
N GLU A 94 21.57 9.49 -3.73
CA GLU A 94 23.02 9.41 -3.88
C GLU A 94 23.46 9.90 -5.27
N ALA A 95 24.57 10.66 -5.32
CA ALA A 95 24.95 11.43 -6.50
C ALA A 95 25.17 10.57 -7.77
N GLU A 96 25.80 9.40 -7.64
CA GLU A 96 26.06 8.50 -8.78
C GLU A 96 24.80 7.76 -9.22
N ALA A 97 24.03 7.23 -8.26
CA ALA A 97 22.72 6.65 -8.49
C ALA A 97 21.78 7.64 -9.19
N TYR A 98 21.83 8.93 -8.84
CA TYR A 98 21.05 9.96 -9.50
C TYR A 98 21.49 10.18 -10.96
N GLN A 99 22.80 10.18 -11.26
CA GLN A 99 23.27 10.27 -12.64
C GLN A 99 22.81 9.07 -13.47
N ALA A 100 22.90 7.87 -12.92
CA ALA A 100 22.41 6.66 -13.56
C ALA A 100 20.88 6.72 -13.78
N TYR A 101 20.12 7.20 -12.80
CA TYR A 101 18.68 7.39 -12.91
C TYR A 101 18.32 8.39 -14.03
N LEU A 102 19.05 9.49 -14.18
CA LEU A 102 18.80 10.45 -15.27
C LEU A 102 18.99 9.80 -16.65
N GLN A 103 20.01 8.94 -16.79
CA GLN A 103 20.25 8.20 -18.03
C GLN A 103 19.15 7.16 -18.30
N LEU A 104 18.73 6.41 -17.27
CA LEU A 104 17.59 5.49 -17.33
C LEU A 104 16.31 6.25 -17.74
N LYS A 105 16.01 7.38 -17.10
CA LYS A 105 14.84 8.21 -17.39
C LYS A 105 14.83 8.69 -18.84
N GLU A 106 15.99 9.09 -19.39
CA GLU A 106 16.13 9.47 -20.79
C GLU A 106 15.88 8.30 -21.75
N ALA A 107 16.43 7.12 -21.43
CA ALA A 107 16.26 5.90 -22.23
C ALA A 107 14.81 5.42 -22.27
N LEU A 108 14.16 5.38 -21.10
CA LEU A 108 12.72 5.11 -20.99
C LEU A 108 11.92 6.16 -21.76
N ALA A 109 12.33 7.43 -21.69
CA ALA A 109 11.64 8.47 -22.41
C ALA A 109 11.67 8.28 -23.94
N ALA A 110 12.79 7.79 -24.48
CA ALA A 110 12.92 7.44 -25.89
C ALA A 110 11.99 6.28 -26.33
N LYS A 111 11.53 5.46 -25.38
CA LYS A 111 10.53 4.38 -25.57
C LYS A 111 9.08 4.82 -25.27
N ASP A 112 8.86 6.11 -25.01
CA ASP A 112 7.57 6.66 -24.57
C ASP A 112 7.10 6.17 -23.19
N VAL A 113 8.01 5.66 -22.38
CA VAL A 113 7.79 5.38 -20.95
C VAL A 113 8.22 6.62 -20.16
N ARG A 114 7.40 7.07 -19.22
CA ARG A 114 7.69 8.25 -18.39
C ARG A 114 7.62 7.82 -16.92
N VAL A 115 8.68 8.16 -16.18
CA VAL A 115 8.80 7.88 -14.75
C VAL A 115 9.31 9.11 -14.02
N ASP A 116 8.99 9.23 -12.74
CA ASP A 116 9.71 10.11 -11.82
C ASP A 116 10.02 9.44 -10.47
N LEU A 117 10.78 10.11 -9.60
CA LEU A 117 11.09 9.61 -8.25
C LEU A 117 9.97 9.94 -7.27
N ASP A 118 9.43 8.90 -6.62
CA ASP A 118 8.61 9.05 -5.42
C ASP A 118 9.51 9.28 -4.20
N SER A 119 10.48 8.37 -4.02
CA SER A 119 11.25 8.25 -2.78
C SER A 119 12.65 7.68 -3.09
N ALA A 120 13.68 8.12 -2.35
CA ALA A 120 15.04 7.62 -2.51
C ALA A 120 15.83 7.61 -1.20
N TYR A 121 16.76 8.54 -0.97
CA TYR A 121 17.45 8.63 0.31
C TYR A 121 16.51 9.07 1.42
N ARG A 122 16.63 8.38 2.57
CA ARG A 122 15.96 8.75 3.81
C ARG A 122 16.93 8.52 4.95
N SER A 123 17.19 9.54 5.77
CA SER A 123 18.08 9.37 6.92
C SER A 123 17.50 8.41 7.97
N VAL A 124 18.36 7.81 8.80
CA VAL A 124 17.97 7.00 9.96
C VAL A 124 17.12 7.82 10.93
N ALA A 125 17.43 9.10 11.09
CA ALA A 125 16.66 10.02 11.93
C ALA A 125 15.26 10.33 11.37
N GLU A 126 15.10 10.35 10.05
CA GLU A 126 13.78 10.48 9.42
C GLU A 126 12.99 9.19 9.53
N GLN A 127 13.60 8.04 9.30
CA GLN A 127 12.94 6.76 9.50
C GLN A 127 12.54 6.56 10.97
N GLN A 128 13.33 7.03 11.93
CA GLN A 128 12.92 7.06 13.33
C GLN A 128 11.70 7.97 13.55
N ARG A 129 11.64 9.14 12.90
CA ARG A 129 10.45 10.00 12.97
C ARG A 129 9.23 9.34 12.34
N ILE A 130 9.39 8.63 11.23
CA ILE A 130 8.31 7.83 10.61
C ILE A 130 7.88 6.73 11.57
N VAL A 131 8.83 6.00 12.16
CA VAL A 131 8.57 4.95 13.15
C VAL A 131 7.85 5.53 14.38
N ASP A 132 8.27 6.67 14.90
CA ASP A 132 7.64 7.32 16.05
C ASP A 132 6.22 7.77 15.71
N ASP A 133 6.04 8.45 14.58
CA ASP A 133 4.75 8.93 14.10
C ASP A 133 3.80 7.76 13.80
N PHE A 134 4.29 6.71 13.17
CA PHE A 134 3.53 5.51 12.88
C PHE A 134 3.28 4.68 14.13
N THR A 135 4.17 4.70 15.12
CA THR A 135 3.93 4.04 16.41
C THR A 135 2.83 4.76 17.16
N VAL A 136 2.82 6.10 17.12
CA VAL A 136 1.75 6.93 17.70
C VAL A 136 0.43 6.74 16.94
N THR A 137 0.47 6.67 15.61
CA THR A 137 -0.72 6.67 14.74
C THR A 137 -1.31 5.28 14.53
N TYR A 138 -0.46 4.26 14.43
CA TYR A 138 -0.82 2.89 14.06
C TYR A 138 -0.39 1.82 15.09
N GLY A 139 0.35 2.19 16.14
CA GLY A 139 0.76 1.27 17.21
C GLY A 139 2.05 0.48 16.91
N GLU A 140 2.73 0.03 17.97
CA GLU A 140 4.02 -0.67 17.86
C GLU A 140 3.97 -1.93 16.99
N ASP A 141 2.86 -2.66 16.99
CA ASP A 141 2.74 -3.91 16.23
C ASP A 141 2.58 -3.65 14.72
N TYR A 142 1.92 -2.55 14.31
CA TYR A 142 1.91 -2.10 12.91
C TYR A 142 3.33 -1.78 12.46
N VAL A 143 4.05 -1.02 13.28
CA VAL A 143 5.41 -0.58 12.98
C VAL A 143 6.36 -1.76 12.88
N LYS A 144 6.29 -2.73 13.80
CA LYS A 144 7.09 -3.96 13.74
C LYS A 144 6.85 -4.77 12.47
N GLN A 145 5.62 -4.76 11.95
CA GLN A 145 5.25 -5.57 10.79
C GLN A 145 5.51 -4.88 9.45
N TYR A 146 5.30 -3.57 9.36
CA TYR A 146 5.19 -2.84 8.08
C TYR A 146 6.18 -1.71 7.89
N VAL A 147 6.88 -1.27 8.93
CA VAL A 147 7.81 -0.15 8.85
C VAL A 147 9.21 -0.69 9.04
N ALA A 148 10.10 -0.42 8.08
CA ALA A 148 11.50 -0.80 8.22
C ALA A 148 12.09 -0.21 9.51
N VAL A 149 12.75 -1.05 10.29
CA VAL A 149 13.43 -0.62 11.53
C VAL A 149 14.48 0.43 11.16
N PRO A 150 14.63 1.53 11.91
CA PRO A 150 15.64 2.55 11.60
C PRO A 150 17.03 1.92 11.57
N GLY A 151 17.76 2.17 10.48
CA GLY A 151 19.04 1.50 10.20
C GLY A 151 18.92 0.18 9.43
N TYR A 152 17.72 -0.32 9.12
CA TYR A 152 17.51 -1.55 8.33
C TYR A 152 16.73 -1.31 7.03
N SER A 153 16.39 -0.04 6.73
CA SER A 153 15.84 0.35 5.44
C SER A 153 16.93 0.54 4.40
N GLU A 154 16.76 -0.02 3.22
CA GLU A 154 17.72 0.17 2.12
C GLU A 154 17.72 1.61 1.60
N HIS A 155 16.64 2.39 1.81
CA HIS A 155 16.60 3.84 1.53
C HIS A 155 17.64 4.64 2.32
N HIS A 156 18.14 4.13 3.46
CA HIS A 156 19.25 4.75 4.17
C HIS A 156 20.55 4.76 3.37
N THR A 157 20.66 3.88 2.38
CA THR A 157 21.86 3.80 1.56
C THR A 157 21.94 4.96 0.55
N GLY A 158 20.80 5.54 0.18
CA GLY A 158 20.66 6.46 -0.96
C GLY A 158 20.72 5.76 -2.32
N LEU A 159 20.85 4.42 -2.33
CA LEU A 159 20.97 3.58 -3.54
C LEU A 159 19.65 2.91 -3.93
N ALA A 160 18.63 2.95 -3.05
CA ALA A 160 17.28 2.48 -3.33
C ALA A 160 16.40 3.64 -3.81
N LEU A 161 15.73 3.46 -4.93
CA LEU A 161 14.85 4.44 -5.57
C LEU A 161 13.47 3.82 -5.81
N ASP A 162 12.42 4.49 -5.37
CA ASP A 162 11.03 4.19 -5.73
C ASP A 162 10.63 5.08 -6.91
N LEU A 163 10.21 4.45 -8.01
CA LEU A 163 9.71 5.13 -9.19
C LEU A 163 8.19 5.21 -9.19
N TYR A 164 7.61 6.30 -9.68
CA TYR A 164 6.23 6.34 -10.13
C TYR A 164 6.12 6.53 -11.64
N LEU A 165 4.96 6.20 -12.20
CA LEU A 165 4.70 6.31 -13.63
C LEU A 165 4.02 7.63 -13.95
N ASN A 166 4.26 8.18 -15.14
CA ASN A 166 3.40 9.21 -15.71
C ASN A 166 2.70 8.66 -16.94
N ILE A 167 1.38 8.53 -16.87
CA ILE A 167 0.53 7.92 -17.90
C ILE A 167 -0.37 8.99 -18.50
N ASP A 168 -0.23 9.24 -19.79
CA ASP A 168 -1.00 10.25 -20.52
C ASP A 168 -0.97 11.68 -19.90
N GLY A 169 0.11 12.01 -19.18
CA GLY A 169 0.29 13.30 -18.53
C GLY A 169 -0.19 13.37 -17.08
N GLU A 170 -0.71 12.27 -16.53
CA GLU A 170 -1.12 12.15 -15.12
C GLU A 170 -0.10 11.29 -14.34
N ASP A 171 0.24 11.72 -13.13
CA ASP A 171 1.14 10.97 -12.25
C ASP A 171 0.38 9.81 -11.58
N VAL A 172 0.92 8.60 -11.71
CA VAL A 172 0.43 7.34 -11.15
C VAL A 172 1.46 6.87 -10.13
N TYR A 173 1.28 7.31 -8.89
CA TYR A 173 2.22 7.16 -7.78
C TYR A 173 1.67 6.31 -6.63
N LEU A 174 0.41 5.89 -6.69
CA LEU A 174 -0.13 4.90 -5.76
C LEU A 174 0.30 3.50 -6.22
N ASN A 175 0.87 2.71 -5.31
CA ASN A 175 1.33 1.36 -5.59
C ASN A 175 0.28 0.48 -6.29
N GLU A 176 -1.00 0.63 -5.92
CA GLU A 176 -2.14 -0.11 -6.47
C GLU A 176 -2.39 0.21 -7.94
N ASP A 177 -2.30 1.48 -8.32
CA ASP A 177 -2.44 1.89 -9.71
C ASP A 177 -1.19 1.49 -10.50
N MET A 178 0.00 1.59 -9.88
CA MET A 178 1.26 1.24 -10.53
C MET A 178 1.29 -0.24 -10.95
N VAL A 179 0.79 -1.18 -10.14
CA VAL A 179 0.78 -2.60 -10.50
C VAL A 179 -0.11 -2.93 -11.70
N GLU A 180 -1.07 -2.08 -12.04
CA GLU A 180 -1.95 -2.27 -13.22
C GLU A 180 -1.23 -2.09 -14.56
N TYR A 181 0.04 -1.70 -14.56
CA TYR A 181 0.87 -1.48 -15.75
C TYR A 181 2.03 -2.47 -15.89
N PRO A 182 1.80 -3.81 -15.83
CA PRO A 182 2.88 -4.80 -15.85
C PRO A 182 3.71 -4.74 -17.14
N GLU A 183 3.10 -4.37 -18.27
CA GLU A 183 3.79 -4.20 -19.55
C GLU A 183 4.72 -2.97 -19.58
N ILE A 184 4.42 -1.93 -18.78
CA ILE A 184 5.30 -0.77 -18.64
C ILE A 184 6.45 -1.12 -17.70
N TRP A 185 6.15 -1.77 -16.57
CA TRP A 185 7.19 -2.26 -15.65
C TRP A 185 8.14 -3.25 -16.32
N ALA A 186 7.65 -4.16 -17.16
CA ALA A 186 8.52 -5.04 -17.94
C ALA A 186 9.51 -4.28 -18.83
N GLN A 187 9.07 -3.18 -19.46
CA GLN A 187 9.94 -2.31 -20.26
C GLN A 187 10.96 -1.55 -19.40
N ILE A 188 10.57 -1.15 -18.18
CA ILE A 188 11.47 -0.51 -17.21
C ILE A 188 12.53 -1.51 -16.75
N HIS A 189 12.10 -2.69 -16.31
CA HIS A 189 12.95 -3.78 -15.80
C HIS A 189 13.96 -4.25 -16.82
N GLU A 190 13.62 -4.27 -18.12
CA GLU A 190 14.55 -4.57 -19.21
C GLU A 190 15.69 -3.54 -19.32
N GLU A 191 15.44 -2.27 -19.00
CA GLU A 191 16.44 -1.20 -19.10
C GLU A 191 17.31 -1.04 -17.85
N LEU A 192 16.81 -1.40 -16.66
CA LEU A 192 17.52 -1.25 -15.38
C LEU A 192 19.01 -1.67 -15.41
N PRO A 193 19.37 -2.89 -15.85
CA PRO A 193 20.75 -3.36 -15.74
C PRO A 193 21.75 -2.57 -16.60
N HIS A 194 21.30 -1.97 -17.70
CA HIS A 194 22.16 -1.14 -18.56
C HIS A 194 22.61 0.16 -17.87
N TYR A 195 21.95 0.54 -16.78
CA TYR A 195 22.24 1.72 -15.98
C TYR A 195 22.65 1.36 -14.55
N GLY A 196 23.04 0.10 -14.28
CA GLY A 196 23.53 -0.33 -12.98
C GLY A 196 22.44 -0.49 -11.92
N PHE A 197 21.17 -0.59 -12.33
CA PHE A 197 20.05 -0.88 -11.44
C PHE A 197 19.60 -2.33 -11.54
N ILE A 198 19.11 -2.87 -10.44
CA ILE A 198 18.36 -4.13 -10.39
C ILE A 198 16.94 -3.86 -9.89
N LEU A 199 15.99 -4.71 -10.30
CA LEU A 199 14.73 -4.83 -9.59
C LEU A 199 14.99 -5.51 -8.25
N ARG A 200 14.73 -4.81 -7.14
CA ARG A 200 15.22 -5.26 -5.83
C ARG A 200 14.39 -6.38 -5.21
N TYR A 201 13.06 -6.27 -5.34
CA TYR A 201 12.09 -7.19 -4.77
C TYR A 201 11.32 -7.86 -5.89
N LEU A 202 11.82 -9.02 -6.31
CA LEU A 202 11.25 -9.83 -7.39
C LEU A 202 10.05 -10.64 -6.90
N GLU A 203 9.12 -10.92 -7.81
CA GLU A 203 8.00 -11.83 -7.58
C GLU A 203 8.49 -13.24 -7.22
N GLY A 204 7.95 -13.82 -6.14
CA GLY A 204 8.29 -15.17 -5.70
C GLY A 204 9.62 -15.29 -4.94
N LYS A 205 10.24 -14.17 -4.55
CA LYS A 205 11.49 -14.10 -3.78
C LYS A 205 11.32 -13.57 -2.35
N GLU A 206 10.09 -13.50 -1.86
CA GLU A 206 9.71 -12.93 -0.56
C GLU A 206 10.36 -13.66 0.61
N ASP A 207 10.52 -15.00 0.48
CA ASP A 207 11.20 -15.83 1.49
C ASP A 207 12.71 -15.51 1.63
N ILE A 208 13.30 -14.83 0.65
CA ILE A 208 14.72 -14.45 0.63
C ILE A 208 14.89 -13.00 1.05
N THR A 209 14.17 -12.08 0.41
CA THR A 209 14.29 -10.64 0.65
C THR A 209 13.57 -10.21 1.93
N GLY A 210 12.51 -10.93 2.32
CA GLY A 210 11.59 -10.54 3.37
C GLY A 210 10.59 -9.46 2.97
N TYR A 211 10.52 -9.09 1.68
CA TYR A 211 9.61 -8.08 1.13
C TYR A 211 8.82 -8.66 -0.04
N SER A 212 7.55 -8.24 -0.17
CA SER A 212 6.69 -8.56 -1.31
C SER A 212 7.28 -8.03 -2.62
N TYR A 213 6.77 -8.52 -3.75
CA TYR A 213 7.06 -7.92 -5.06
C TYR A 213 6.76 -6.42 -5.08
N GLU A 214 7.74 -5.62 -5.51
CA GLU A 214 7.61 -4.16 -5.64
C GLU A 214 8.19 -3.72 -7.00
N PRO A 215 7.38 -3.63 -8.06
CA PRO A 215 7.87 -3.32 -9.40
C PRO A 215 8.54 -1.95 -9.52
N TRP A 216 8.20 -1.02 -8.63
CA TRP A 216 8.74 0.35 -8.58
C TRP A 216 10.08 0.47 -7.85
N HIS A 217 10.44 -0.50 -7.00
CA HIS A 217 11.59 -0.38 -6.11
C HIS A 217 12.85 -0.91 -6.79
N ILE A 218 13.72 0.01 -7.20
CA ILE A 218 14.97 -0.30 -7.91
C ILE A 218 16.17 0.00 -7.03
N ARG A 219 17.21 -0.84 -7.14
CA ARG A 219 18.44 -0.73 -6.36
C ARG A 219 19.63 -0.50 -7.28
N TYR A 220 20.34 0.61 -7.08
CA TYR A 220 21.63 0.88 -7.73
C TYR A 220 22.72 0.00 -7.12
N VAL A 221 23.44 -0.72 -7.97
CA VAL A 221 24.55 -1.61 -7.60
C VAL A 221 25.88 -1.16 -8.20
N GLY A 222 25.92 0.01 -8.85
CA GLY A 222 27.13 0.63 -9.39
C GLY A 222 27.57 0.02 -10.73
N ASP A 223 27.90 -1.26 -10.73
CA ASP A 223 28.47 -1.94 -11.89
C ASP A 223 27.36 -2.54 -12.78
N THR A 224 27.26 -2.03 -14.02
CA THR A 224 26.32 -2.54 -15.03
C THR A 224 26.50 -4.04 -15.32
N ALA A 225 27.73 -4.57 -15.29
CA ALA A 225 27.95 -6.00 -15.49
C ALA A 225 27.38 -6.83 -14.34
N VAL A 226 27.44 -6.31 -13.11
CA VAL A 226 26.83 -6.94 -11.94
C VAL A 226 25.30 -6.88 -12.02
N ALA A 227 24.76 -5.72 -12.38
CA ALA A 227 23.31 -5.56 -12.55
C ALA A 227 22.76 -6.49 -13.66
N GLU A 228 23.47 -6.60 -14.79
CA GLU A 228 23.17 -7.54 -15.88
C GLU A 228 23.25 -8.99 -15.41
N GLU A 229 24.27 -9.36 -14.63
CA GLU A 229 24.42 -10.71 -14.10
C GLU A 229 23.29 -11.11 -13.16
N ILE A 230 22.92 -10.23 -12.22
CA ILE A 230 21.82 -10.44 -11.27
C ILE A 230 20.49 -10.59 -12.04
N THR A 231 20.22 -9.66 -12.95
CA THR A 231 18.97 -9.63 -13.73
C THR A 231 18.86 -10.85 -14.66
N ALA A 232 19.94 -11.22 -15.36
CA ALA A 232 19.93 -12.36 -16.28
C ALA A 232 19.74 -13.71 -15.56
N GLN A 233 20.16 -13.81 -14.31
CA GLN A 233 19.95 -15.00 -13.48
C GLN A 233 18.58 -15.02 -12.79
N GLY A 234 17.87 -13.89 -12.70
CA GLY A 234 16.62 -13.76 -11.97
C GLY A 234 16.80 -14.01 -10.46
N ILE A 235 17.91 -13.53 -9.91
CA ILE A 235 18.29 -13.71 -8.50
C ILE A 235 18.22 -12.38 -7.74
N THR A 236 18.15 -12.45 -6.41
CA THR A 236 18.18 -11.26 -5.54
C THR A 236 19.61 -10.81 -5.24
N LEU A 237 19.76 -9.62 -4.65
CA LEU A 237 21.06 -9.15 -4.15
C LEU A 237 21.60 -10.07 -3.05
N GLU A 238 20.74 -10.61 -2.17
CA GLU A 238 21.12 -11.60 -1.17
C GLU A 238 21.75 -12.85 -1.81
N GLU A 239 21.09 -13.41 -2.82
CA GLU A 239 21.57 -14.59 -3.54
C GLU A 239 22.90 -14.33 -4.25
N TYR A 240 23.05 -13.16 -4.87
CA TYR A 240 24.28 -12.75 -5.54
C TYR A 240 25.47 -12.62 -4.57
N LEU A 241 25.22 -12.06 -3.38
CA LEU A 241 26.24 -11.91 -2.33
C LEU A 241 26.48 -13.18 -1.51
N GLY A 242 25.66 -14.22 -1.72
CA GLY A 242 25.72 -15.46 -0.94
C GLY A 242 25.32 -15.27 0.52
N ALA A 243 24.45 -14.29 0.80
CA ALA A 243 23.88 -14.08 2.13
C ALA A 243 22.78 -15.13 2.41
N ASP A 244 22.67 -15.57 3.67
CA ASP A 244 21.57 -16.44 4.08
C ASP A 244 20.23 -15.72 3.88
N ALA A 245 19.22 -16.44 3.38
CA ALA A 245 17.86 -15.92 3.20
C ALA A 245 17.36 -15.26 4.49
N GLY A 246 16.68 -14.12 4.37
CA GLY A 246 16.29 -13.23 5.47
C GLY A 246 15.25 -13.78 6.44
N LYS A 247 15.53 -14.94 7.06
CA LYS A 247 14.79 -15.49 8.18
C LYS A 247 15.24 -14.82 9.47
N ASP A 248 14.27 -14.39 10.25
CA ASP A 248 14.42 -13.75 11.56
C ASP A 248 15.22 -14.66 12.52
N THR A 249 16.48 -14.34 12.80
CA THR A 249 17.39 -15.15 13.66
C THR A 249 17.19 -14.87 15.15
N THR A 250 15.96 -14.97 15.64
CA THR A 250 15.68 -14.99 17.09
C THR A 250 15.39 -16.40 17.65
N GLU A 251 15.50 -17.46 16.83
CA GLU A 251 15.35 -18.85 17.26
C GLU A 251 16.69 -19.56 17.53
N GLU A 252 17.28 -19.35 18.70
CA GLU A 252 18.15 -20.36 19.33
C GLU A 252 17.71 -20.61 20.78
N ALA A 253 16.64 -21.40 20.93
CA ALA A 253 16.52 -22.47 21.92
C ALA A 253 15.10 -23.05 21.91
N THR A 254 14.87 -24.16 21.20
CA THR A 254 14.43 -25.44 21.78
C THR A 254 14.19 -26.47 20.69
N ASP A 255 14.97 -27.54 20.75
CA ASP A 255 14.91 -28.72 19.90
C ASP A 255 13.72 -29.65 20.28
N ALA A 256 13.28 -30.41 19.28
CA ALA A 256 12.52 -31.65 19.32
C ALA A 256 10.99 -31.62 19.44
N SER A 257 10.29 -31.47 18.31
CA SER A 257 9.54 -32.58 17.68
C SER A 257 8.90 -32.13 16.36
N GLY A 258 9.04 -32.93 15.31
CA GLY A 258 8.65 -32.58 13.95
C GLY A 258 7.13 -32.52 13.71
N GLY A 259 6.77 -31.64 12.78
CA GLY A 259 5.48 -31.55 12.11
C GLY A 259 5.50 -30.31 11.21
N ASP A 260 5.14 -30.47 9.93
CA ASP A 260 4.91 -29.37 8.99
C ASP A 260 4.02 -28.30 9.65
N GLY A 261 4.52 -27.07 9.70
CA GLY A 261 3.77 -25.91 10.16
C GLY A 261 4.52 -24.66 9.74
N LEU A 262 4.00 -23.97 8.72
CA LEU A 262 4.38 -22.59 8.44
C LEU A 262 4.32 -21.79 9.73
N TYR A 263 5.31 -20.92 9.93
CA TYR A 263 5.49 -20.08 11.11
C TYR A 263 4.27 -19.19 11.38
N PHE A 264 3.29 -19.70 12.14
CA PHE A 264 2.28 -18.90 12.80
C PHE A 264 2.92 -18.29 14.05
N SER A 265 3.24 -17.00 14.03
CA SER A 265 3.59 -16.28 15.25
C SER A 265 2.33 -16.23 16.13
N ASN A 266 2.14 -17.23 16.99
CA ASN A 266 1.12 -17.18 18.03
C ASN A 266 1.48 -16.01 18.95
N GLN A 267 0.65 -14.97 18.95
CA GLN A 267 0.79 -13.89 19.91
C GLN A 267 0.71 -14.45 21.34
N PRO A 268 1.48 -13.93 22.30
CA PRO A 268 1.41 -14.41 23.67
C PRO A 268 0.01 -14.15 24.23
N VAL A 269 -0.60 -15.19 24.81
CA VAL A 269 -1.85 -15.04 25.54
C VAL A 269 -1.58 -14.28 26.82
N ILE A 270 -2.20 -13.11 26.96
CA ILE A 270 -2.05 -12.24 28.15
C ILE A 270 -3.40 -12.07 28.86
N ASP A 271 -3.36 -11.55 30.09
CA ASP A 271 -4.58 -11.10 30.75
C ASP A 271 -5.22 -9.97 29.94
N SER A 272 -6.54 -10.04 29.73
CA SER A 272 -7.24 -8.96 29.04
C SER A 272 -7.14 -7.66 29.84
N PRO A 273 -7.06 -6.50 29.17
CA PRO A 273 -7.12 -5.20 29.84
C PRO A 273 -8.39 -5.06 30.69
N ASP A 274 -8.31 -4.28 31.77
CA ASP A 274 -9.46 -4.10 32.67
C ASP A 274 -10.65 -3.44 31.97
N TRP A 275 -10.40 -2.52 31.03
CA TRP A 275 -11.46 -1.89 30.26
C TRP A 275 -12.27 -2.90 29.42
N VAL A 276 -11.63 -3.95 28.89
CA VAL A 276 -12.32 -5.04 28.17
C VAL A 276 -13.25 -5.80 29.10
N LYS A 277 -12.82 -6.06 30.34
CA LYS A 277 -13.64 -6.77 31.36
C LYS A 277 -14.85 -5.95 31.78
N GLU A 278 -14.78 -4.62 31.63
CA GLU A 278 -15.86 -3.71 31.97
C GLU A 278 -16.91 -3.54 30.87
N LEU A 279 -16.63 -4.00 29.64
CA LEU A 279 -17.58 -3.97 28.53
C LEU A 279 -18.88 -4.71 28.90
N PRO A 280 -20.07 -4.21 28.47
CA PRO A 280 -21.33 -4.89 28.72
C PRO A 280 -21.32 -6.36 28.28
N ALA A 281 -20.84 -6.65 27.06
CA ALA A 281 -20.74 -8.00 26.52
C ALA A 281 -19.86 -8.93 27.37
N ALA A 282 -18.83 -8.41 28.04
CA ALA A 282 -17.93 -9.19 28.89
C ALA A 282 -18.61 -9.69 30.17
N LYS A 283 -19.63 -8.95 30.63
CA LYS A 283 -20.42 -9.18 31.84
C LYS A 283 -21.67 -10.04 31.58
N GLU A 284 -21.99 -10.31 30.33
CA GLU A 284 -23.13 -11.16 29.98
C GLU A 284 -22.85 -12.62 30.31
N ASP A 285 -23.83 -13.26 30.97
CA ASP A 285 -23.79 -14.68 31.31
C ASP A 285 -23.87 -15.50 30.02
N GLY A 286 -22.77 -16.13 29.64
CA GLY A 286 -22.69 -16.99 28.45
C GLY A 286 -21.66 -16.54 27.43
N THR A 287 -21.23 -15.27 27.44
CA THR A 287 -20.16 -14.78 26.56
C THR A 287 -18.83 -15.41 26.94
N LYS A 288 -18.27 -16.21 26.03
CA LYS A 288 -16.99 -16.91 26.19
C LYS A 288 -15.87 -16.36 25.32
N GLN A 289 -16.22 -15.74 24.20
CA GLN A 289 -15.27 -15.15 23.27
C GLN A 289 -15.80 -13.79 22.80
N MET A 290 -14.90 -12.82 22.67
CA MET A 290 -15.19 -11.49 22.14
C MET A 290 -14.16 -11.10 21.08
N PHE A 291 -14.63 -10.46 20.02
CA PHE A 291 -13.83 -9.74 19.05
C PHE A 291 -14.14 -8.26 19.20
N VAL A 292 -13.15 -7.44 19.54
CA VAL A 292 -13.33 -6.04 19.89
C VAL A 292 -12.65 -5.18 18.84
N VAL A 293 -13.38 -4.21 18.29
CA VAL A 293 -12.90 -3.16 17.40
C VAL A 293 -13.04 -1.84 18.15
N ALA A 294 -11.93 -1.30 18.62
CA ALA A 294 -11.88 -0.03 19.32
C ALA A 294 -11.32 1.06 18.39
N ALA A 295 -12.21 1.82 17.76
CA ALA A 295 -11.83 2.89 16.85
C ALA A 295 -11.22 4.09 17.60
N MET A 296 -10.16 4.69 17.05
CA MET A 296 -9.40 5.74 17.73
C MET A 296 -10.13 7.09 17.82
N GLY A 297 -11.21 7.26 17.07
CA GLY A 297 -12.07 8.44 17.09
C GLY A 297 -13.21 8.32 16.09
N SER A 298 -14.27 9.11 16.26
CA SER A 298 -15.48 8.99 15.44
C SER A 298 -15.29 9.35 13.96
N GLU A 299 -14.29 10.17 13.64
CA GLU A 299 -13.94 10.56 12.27
C GLU A 299 -12.57 10.02 11.84
N LEU A 300 -11.95 9.17 12.67
CA LEU A 300 -10.66 8.54 12.34
C LEU A 300 -10.89 7.17 11.69
N THR A 301 -9.91 6.76 10.90
CA THR A 301 -9.98 5.53 10.10
C THR A 301 -9.20 4.37 10.70
N THR A 302 -8.54 4.58 11.86
CA THR A 302 -7.73 3.57 12.55
C THR A 302 -8.46 3.00 13.77
N ALA A 303 -8.18 1.74 14.07
CA ALA A 303 -8.71 1.03 15.23
C ALA A 303 -7.66 0.09 15.83
N THR A 304 -7.77 -0.17 17.12
CA THR A 304 -7.17 -1.37 17.74
C THR A 304 -8.19 -2.48 17.70
N ILE A 305 -7.78 -3.62 17.19
CA ILE A 305 -8.60 -4.82 17.08
C ILE A 305 -8.00 -5.88 17.99
N SER A 306 -8.83 -6.51 18.81
CA SER A 306 -8.37 -7.54 19.74
C SER A 306 -9.37 -8.66 19.89
N MET A 307 -8.86 -9.84 20.20
CA MET A 307 -9.67 -11.03 20.43
C MET A 307 -9.41 -11.58 21.82
N HIS A 308 -10.50 -11.90 22.52
CA HIS A 308 -10.48 -12.28 23.92
C HIS A 308 -11.28 -13.55 24.15
N GLU A 309 -10.79 -14.44 25.00
CA GLU A 309 -11.44 -15.70 25.38
C GLU A 309 -11.41 -15.89 26.89
N LYS A 310 -12.47 -16.45 27.48
CA LYS A 310 -12.47 -16.89 28.88
C LYS A 310 -11.71 -18.20 29.04
N ASP A 311 -10.75 -18.21 29.95
CA ASP A 311 -10.10 -19.44 30.38
C ASP A 311 -11.05 -20.35 31.19
N ALA A 312 -10.56 -21.54 31.58
CA ALA A 312 -11.34 -22.52 32.35
C ALA A 312 -11.80 -22.00 33.72
N ASP A 313 -11.13 -20.99 34.27
CA ASP A 313 -11.46 -20.34 35.54
C ASP A 313 -12.40 -19.14 35.34
N GLY A 314 -12.74 -18.81 34.09
CA GLY A 314 -13.62 -17.72 33.71
C GLY A 314 -12.94 -16.36 33.57
N ASN A 315 -11.60 -16.30 33.57
CA ASN A 315 -10.86 -15.06 33.41
C ASN A 315 -10.69 -14.73 31.92
N TRP A 316 -10.88 -13.46 31.56
CA TRP A 316 -10.67 -12.98 30.21
C TRP A 316 -9.18 -12.92 29.84
N LYS A 317 -8.80 -13.60 28.76
CA LYS A 317 -7.46 -13.61 28.18
C LYS A 317 -7.50 -13.00 26.78
N GLN A 318 -6.58 -12.08 26.50
CA GLN A 318 -6.38 -11.59 25.14
C GLN A 318 -5.50 -12.60 24.42
N ILE A 319 -6.02 -13.13 23.32
CA ILE A 319 -5.35 -14.16 22.51
C ILE A 319 -4.77 -13.57 21.22
N LEU A 320 -5.23 -12.38 20.82
CA LEU A 320 -4.77 -11.66 19.64
C LEU A 320 -5.03 -10.16 19.82
N SER A 321 -4.14 -9.34 19.29
CA SER A 321 -4.30 -7.90 19.09
C SER A 321 -3.59 -7.47 17.83
N THR A 322 -4.19 -6.56 17.09
CA THR A 322 -3.62 -5.97 15.88
C THR A 322 -4.17 -4.56 15.72
N PRO A 323 -3.39 -3.64 15.14
CA PRO A 323 -3.99 -2.48 14.52
C PRO A 323 -4.82 -2.89 13.30
N GLY A 324 -5.81 -2.07 12.98
CA GLY A 324 -6.65 -2.25 11.81
C GLY A 324 -7.31 -0.96 11.36
N PHE A 325 -8.11 -1.07 10.31
CA PHE A 325 -8.79 0.06 9.70
C PHE A 325 -10.31 -0.07 9.76
N VAL A 326 -10.97 1.06 9.81
CA VAL A 326 -12.43 1.23 9.75
C VAL A 326 -12.79 2.13 8.57
N GLY A 327 -14.08 2.44 8.41
CA GLY A 327 -14.60 3.19 7.27
C GLY A 327 -13.88 4.54 7.05
N ARG A 328 -13.73 4.92 5.77
CA ARG A 328 -13.09 6.16 5.31
C ARG A 328 -13.67 7.45 5.91
N ASN A 329 -14.92 7.40 6.36
CA ASN A 329 -15.60 8.51 7.02
C ASN A 329 -15.76 8.26 8.54
N GLY A 330 -15.01 7.32 9.10
CA GLY A 330 -15.01 6.94 10.50
C GLY A 330 -16.17 6.04 10.91
N MET A 331 -16.78 6.38 12.05
CA MET A 331 -17.75 5.55 12.76
C MET A 331 -19.12 6.22 12.81
N VAL A 332 -20.18 5.42 12.94
CA VAL A 332 -21.56 5.92 13.10
C VAL A 332 -22.37 4.98 13.99
N ALA A 333 -23.36 5.49 14.72
CA ALA A 333 -24.28 4.64 15.46
C ALA A 333 -25.05 3.68 14.53
N ASP A 334 -25.33 2.45 14.97
CA ASP A 334 -26.05 1.42 14.20
C ASP A 334 -27.36 1.94 13.57
N GLU A 335 -28.14 2.69 14.33
CA GLU A 335 -29.44 3.19 13.90
C GLU A 335 -29.34 4.34 12.89
N GLU A 336 -28.18 5.00 12.81
CA GLU A 336 -27.89 6.12 11.92
C GLU A 336 -27.12 5.69 10.66
N ARG A 337 -26.71 4.42 10.58
CA ARG A 337 -25.98 3.88 9.43
C ARG A 337 -26.87 3.84 8.18
N VAL A 338 -26.33 4.35 7.07
CA VAL A 338 -26.99 4.44 5.75
C VAL A 338 -26.05 3.95 4.66
N GLU A 339 -26.58 3.22 3.68
CA GLU A 339 -25.84 2.68 2.53
C GLU A 339 -24.93 3.72 1.87
N GLY A 340 -23.70 3.32 1.53
CA GLY A 340 -22.71 4.19 0.88
C GLY A 340 -22.13 5.32 1.75
N CYS A 341 -22.49 5.45 3.04
CA CYS A 341 -21.99 6.57 3.86
C CYS A 341 -20.48 6.48 4.20
N GLY A 342 -19.82 5.35 3.93
CA GLY A 342 -18.39 5.18 4.17
C GLY A 342 -18.01 5.04 5.65
N LYS A 343 -18.97 4.80 6.55
CA LYS A 343 -18.75 4.69 8.00
C LYS A 343 -18.94 3.25 8.50
N THR A 344 -18.16 2.83 9.48
CA THR A 344 -18.34 1.55 10.17
C THR A 344 -19.37 1.70 11.29
N PRO A 345 -20.34 0.77 11.42
CA PRO A 345 -21.38 0.87 12.43
C PRO A 345 -20.86 0.50 13.83
N ILE A 346 -21.20 1.33 14.83
CA ILE A 346 -20.98 1.10 16.25
C ILE A 346 -22.12 0.23 16.78
N GLY A 347 -21.78 -0.85 17.47
CA GLY A 347 -22.77 -1.77 18.02
C GLY A 347 -22.16 -3.09 18.51
N THR A 348 -23.05 -4.02 18.83
CA THR A 348 -22.71 -5.40 19.16
C THR A 348 -23.31 -6.34 18.13
N TYR A 349 -22.47 -7.16 17.53
CA TYR A 349 -22.76 -8.04 16.40
C TYR A 349 -22.23 -9.45 16.68
N HIS A 350 -22.27 -10.31 15.67
CA HIS A 350 -21.62 -11.60 15.65
C HIS A 350 -21.14 -11.91 14.23
N PHE A 351 -20.27 -12.92 14.08
CA PHE A 351 -19.89 -13.43 12.78
C PHE A 351 -20.85 -14.53 12.35
N ASN A 352 -21.53 -14.36 11.21
CA ASN A 352 -22.54 -15.32 10.75
C ASN A 352 -22.14 -16.08 9.48
N LYS A 353 -21.04 -15.69 8.82
CA LYS A 353 -20.53 -16.33 7.61
C LYS A 353 -19.02 -16.13 7.48
N ALA A 354 -18.31 -17.19 7.11
CA ALA A 354 -16.91 -17.17 6.73
C ALA A 354 -16.79 -17.47 5.23
N PHE A 355 -16.00 -16.67 4.51
CA PHE A 355 -15.81 -16.84 3.07
C PHE A 355 -14.50 -16.22 2.60
N GLY A 356 -14.14 -16.45 1.34
CA GLY A 356 -13.04 -15.74 0.69
C GLY A 356 -12.66 -16.34 -0.64
N ILE A 357 -11.78 -15.64 -1.36
CA ILE A 357 -11.22 -16.05 -2.66
C ILE A 357 -10.22 -17.20 -2.48
N ALA A 358 -9.45 -17.17 -1.39
CA ALA A 358 -8.45 -18.17 -1.09
C ALA A 358 -9.06 -19.53 -0.67
N ASP A 359 -8.20 -20.54 -0.51
CA ASP A 359 -8.61 -21.78 0.14
C ASP A 359 -8.80 -21.59 1.64
N ASP A 360 -9.69 -22.39 2.24
CA ASP A 360 -9.99 -22.37 3.67
C ASP A 360 -8.70 -22.43 4.51
N PRO A 361 -8.42 -21.43 5.37
CA PRO A 361 -7.20 -21.39 6.17
C PRO A 361 -7.25 -22.33 7.39
N GLY A 362 -8.27 -23.18 7.51
CA GLY A 362 -8.57 -23.97 8.70
C GLY A 362 -9.59 -23.26 9.60
N CYS A 363 -10.55 -22.56 9.00
CA CYS A 363 -11.56 -21.80 9.70
C CYS A 363 -12.43 -22.71 10.58
N LYS A 364 -12.72 -22.27 11.80
CA LYS A 364 -13.64 -22.97 12.70
C LYS A 364 -15.11 -22.85 12.27
N LEU A 365 -15.45 -21.79 11.54
CA LEU A 365 -16.78 -21.62 10.96
C LEU A 365 -16.84 -22.31 9.58
N PRO A 366 -18.03 -22.72 9.12
CA PRO A 366 -18.20 -23.18 7.75
C PRO A 366 -17.70 -22.13 6.76
N TYR A 367 -16.66 -22.47 5.99
CA TYR A 367 -16.02 -21.59 5.02
C TYR A 367 -16.63 -21.78 3.62
N THR A 368 -16.94 -20.67 2.94
CA THR A 368 -17.38 -20.66 1.56
C THR A 368 -16.28 -20.08 0.68
N LYS A 369 -15.69 -20.90 -0.19
CA LYS A 369 -14.79 -20.38 -1.24
C LYS A 369 -15.64 -19.73 -2.33
N VAL A 370 -15.40 -18.44 -2.59
CA VAL A 370 -16.13 -17.67 -3.60
C VAL A 370 -15.52 -17.89 -4.98
N ASP A 371 -16.32 -17.68 -6.02
CA ASP A 371 -15.92 -17.75 -7.42
C ASP A 371 -16.53 -16.59 -8.23
N ASP A 372 -16.22 -16.53 -9.53
CA ASP A 372 -16.66 -15.48 -10.48
C ASP A 372 -18.19 -15.36 -10.64
N ASP A 373 -18.97 -16.23 -10.00
CA ASP A 373 -20.43 -16.16 -10.01
C ASP A 373 -20.99 -15.69 -8.65
N THR A 374 -20.13 -15.47 -7.66
CA THR A 374 -20.53 -15.17 -6.29
C THR A 374 -20.58 -13.66 -6.02
N TYR A 375 -21.75 -13.19 -5.58
CA TYR A 375 -22.00 -11.78 -5.26
C TYR A 375 -22.48 -11.61 -3.82
N TRP A 376 -22.20 -10.45 -3.23
CA TRP A 376 -22.99 -9.93 -2.11
C TRP A 376 -24.03 -8.96 -2.67
N SER A 377 -25.30 -9.34 -2.57
CA SER A 377 -26.39 -8.57 -3.18
C SER A 377 -26.58 -7.24 -2.45
N GLY A 378 -26.42 -6.13 -3.16
CA GLY A 378 -26.93 -4.82 -2.74
C GLY A 378 -28.20 -4.43 -3.49
N ASP A 379 -28.84 -5.39 -4.15
CA ASP A 379 -30.09 -5.20 -4.87
C ASP A 379 -31.30 -5.14 -3.92
N SER A 380 -31.80 -3.92 -3.72
CA SER A 380 -32.92 -3.65 -2.82
C SER A 380 -34.30 -4.14 -3.31
N ARG A 381 -34.41 -4.71 -4.52
CA ARG A 381 -35.68 -5.20 -5.06
C ARG A 381 -36.16 -6.44 -4.28
N GLU A 382 -37.47 -6.56 -4.12
CA GLU A 382 -38.09 -7.70 -3.43
C GLU A 382 -37.68 -9.02 -4.11
N GLY A 383 -37.17 -9.97 -3.32
CA GLY A 383 -36.74 -11.29 -3.80
C GLY A 383 -35.31 -11.34 -4.35
N MET A 384 -34.55 -10.24 -4.31
CA MET A 384 -33.13 -10.20 -4.75
C MET A 384 -32.14 -10.32 -3.58
N HIS A 385 -32.61 -10.73 -2.40
CA HIS A 385 -31.77 -11.08 -1.26
C HIS A 385 -30.77 -9.99 -0.84
N TYR A 386 -31.24 -8.74 -0.72
CA TYR A 386 -30.42 -7.61 -0.27
C TYR A 386 -29.66 -7.93 1.04
N ASN A 387 -28.37 -7.62 1.06
CA ASN A 387 -27.41 -7.89 2.12
C ASN A 387 -27.19 -9.39 2.42
N GLU A 388 -27.31 -10.24 1.39
CA GLU A 388 -26.98 -11.66 1.47
C GLU A 388 -26.03 -12.05 0.33
N MET A 389 -25.25 -13.10 0.56
CA MET A 389 -24.44 -13.75 -0.47
C MET A 389 -25.33 -14.57 -1.41
N VAL A 390 -25.18 -14.37 -2.72
CA VAL A 390 -25.95 -15.02 -3.79
C VAL A 390 -25.03 -15.52 -4.91
N ASP A 391 -25.48 -16.54 -5.65
CA ASP A 391 -24.85 -16.96 -6.92
C ASP A 391 -25.67 -16.36 -8.08
N ILE A 392 -25.02 -15.64 -8.98
CA ILE A 392 -25.68 -14.96 -10.11
C ILE A 392 -26.39 -15.93 -11.06
N LYS A 393 -26.02 -17.22 -11.07
CA LYS A 393 -26.73 -18.26 -11.84
C LYS A 393 -28.15 -18.49 -11.33
N ASP A 394 -28.38 -18.33 -10.03
CA ASP A 394 -29.69 -18.44 -9.42
C ASP A 394 -30.48 -17.12 -9.54
N PHE A 395 -29.78 -15.99 -9.69
CA PHE A 395 -30.34 -14.65 -9.83
C PHE A 395 -29.83 -13.92 -11.09
N PRO A 396 -30.18 -14.39 -12.31
CA PRO A 396 -29.61 -13.85 -13.55
C PRO A 396 -30.02 -12.40 -13.86
N ASP A 397 -31.04 -11.88 -13.17
CA ASP A 397 -31.52 -10.51 -13.29
C ASP A 397 -31.00 -9.61 -12.15
N LEU A 398 -30.06 -10.08 -11.32
CA LEU A 398 -29.46 -9.33 -10.20
C LEU A 398 -28.93 -7.98 -10.67
N ASP A 399 -29.14 -6.93 -9.88
CA ASP A 399 -28.51 -5.64 -10.09
C ASP A 399 -27.03 -5.71 -9.69
N THR A 400 -26.17 -6.03 -10.65
CA THR A 400 -24.72 -6.15 -10.43
C THR A 400 -24.03 -4.80 -10.25
N GLU A 401 -24.66 -3.68 -10.64
CA GLU A 401 -24.06 -2.34 -10.41
C GLU A 401 -24.13 -1.95 -8.92
N ASN A 402 -25.15 -2.44 -8.21
CA ASN A 402 -25.32 -2.20 -6.77
C ASN A 402 -24.91 -3.39 -5.90
N SER A 403 -24.41 -4.48 -6.48
CA SER A 403 -23.98 -5.68 -5.75
C SER A 403 -22.47 -5.83 -5.85
N GLU A 404 -21.84 -6.29 -4.77
CA GLU A 404 -20.39 -6.52 -4.76
C GLU A 404 -20.09 -7.87 -5.39
N HIS A 405 -19.33 -7.87 -6.48
CA HIS A 405 -18.78 -9.09 -7.06
C HIS A 405 -17.56 -9.51 -6.21
N LEU A 406 -17.68 -10.62 -5.47
CA LEU A 406 -16.75 -10.87 -4.37
C LEU A 406 -15.32 -11.17 -4.81
N THR A 407 -15.11 -11.64 -6.04
CA THR A 407 -13.77 -11.89 -6.60
C THR A 407 -13.09 -10.63 -7.14
N ASP A 408 -13.81 -9.53 -7.36
CA ASP A 408 -13.22 -8.27 -7.83
C ASP A 408 -12.39 -7.57 -6.74
N TYR A 409 -12.55 -7.97 -5.48
CA TYR A 409 -11.81 -7.46 -4.32
C TYR A 409 -10.62 -8.37 -4.00
N GLU A 410 -9.69 -8.43 -4.95
CA GLU A 410 -8.61 -9.43 -5.00
C GLU A 410 -7.74 -9.48 -3.74
N TYR A 411 -7.59 -8.39 -2.99
CA TYR A 411 -6.75 -8.35 -1.78
C TYR A 411 -7.59 -8.45 -0.51
N GLU A 412 -8.62 -7.62 -0.43
CA GLU A 412 -9.49 -7.48 0.73
C GLU A 412 -10.19 -8.80 1.05
N TYR A 413 -10.71 -9.48 0.03
CA TYR A 413 -11.59 -10.65 0.19
C TYR A 413 -10.89 -11.99 0.05
N GLN A 414 -9.56 -12.02 0.16
CA GLN A 414 -8.82 -13.27 0.35
C GLN A 414 -9.41 -14.08 1.51
N TYR A 415 -9.74 -13.39 2.62
CA TYR A 415 -10.42 -13.96 3.78
C TYR A 415 -11.37 -12.96 4.42
N CYS A 416 -12.62 -13.35 4.59
CA CYS A 416 -13.70 -12.52 5.13
C CYS A 416 -14.52 -13.24 6.21
N LEU A 417 -14.92 -12.47 7.20
CA LEU A 417 -15.98 -12.82 8.15
C LEU A 417 -17.08 -11.76 8.07
N ASN A 418 -18.31 -12.16 7.80
CA ASN A 418 -19.42 -11.21 7.76
C ASN A 418 -19.76 -10.73 9.17
N ILE A 419 -19.64 -9.42 9.42
CA ILE A 419 -20.11 -8.80 10.65
C ILE A 419 -21.62 -8.65 10.46
N GLY A 420 -22.42 -9.31 11.30
CA GLY A 420 -23.89 -9.41 11.23
C GLY A 420 -24.66 -8.09 11.39
N PHE A 421 -24.24 -7.05 10.70
CA PHE A 421 -24.93 -5.78 10.56
C PHE A 421 -26.05 -5.92 9.53
N ASN A 422 -27.21 -5.35 9.84
CA ASN A 422 -28.39 -5.32 8.96
C ASN A 422 -28.82 -6.70 8.41
N GLU A 423 -28.82 -7.74 9.24
CA GLU A 423 -29.16 -9.12 8.82
C GLU A 423 -30.59 -9.28 8.30
N ASN A 424 -31.50 -8.41 8.71
CA ASN A 424 -32.87 -8.42 8.18
C ASN A 424 -32.94 -7.93 6.72
N GLY A 425 -31.80 -7.56 6.11
CA GLY A 425 -31.75 -7.06 4.75
C GLY A 425 -32.61 -5.82 4.56
N THR A 426 -32.64 -4.90 5.53
CA THR A 426 -33.45 -3.68 5.40
C THR A 426 -32.80 -2.72 4.40
N PRO A 427 -33.43 -2.42 3.25
CA PRO A 427 -32.81 -1.60 2.23
C PRO A 427 -32.38 -0.21 2.71
N ASN A 428 -31.29 0.29 2.14
CA ASN A 428 -30.68 1.60 2.43
C ASN A 428 -30.00 1.75 3.80
N ARG A 429 -30.06 0.76 4.69
CA ARG A 429 -29.27 0.80 5.95
C ARG A 429 -27.79 0.56 5.71
N GLY A 430 -27.43 -0.13 4.63
CA GLY A 430 -26.08 -0.61 4.39
C GLY A 430 -26.04 -2.11 4.21
N SER A 431 -25.09 -2.56 3.42
CA SER A 431 -24.78 -3.97 3.19
C SER A 431 -23.27 -4.19 3.25
N ALA A 432 -22.85 -5.45 3.16
CA ALA A 432 -21.44 -5.84 3.01
C ALA A 432 -20.49 -5.24 4.06
N ILE A 433 -20.83 -5.36 5.35
CA ILE A 433 -19.93 -4.96 6.44
C ILE A 433 -19.19 -6.21 6.89
N PHE A 434 -17.95 -6.34 6.45
CA PHE A 434 -17.10 -7.49 6.74
C PHE A 434 -15.95 -7.13 7.68
N LEU A 435 -15.43 -8.14 8.36
CA LEU A 435 -14.02 -8.17 8.74
C LEU A 435 -13.26 -8.80 7.57
N GLN A 436 -12.32 -8.06 7.00
CA GLN A 436 -11.59 -8.42 5.78
C GLN A 436 -10.07 -8.28 5.97
N CYS A 437 -9.31 -8.73 4.98
CA CYS A 437 -7.89 -8.46 4.90
C CYS A 437 -7.62 -6.99 4.56
N PHE A 438 -6.41 -6.52 4.81
CA PHE A 438 -5.97 -5.24 4.29
C PHE A 438 -6.02 -5.24 2.78
N GLY A 439 -6.72 -4.24 2.26
CA GLY A 439 -6.72 -3.91 0.85
C GLY A 439 -5.51 -3.07 0.46
N THR A 440 -5.53 -2.65 -0.79
CA THR A 440 -4.56 -1.71 -1.35
C THR A 440 -4.82 -0.27 -0.89
N GLN A 441 -6.08 0.08 -0.63
CA GLN A 441 -6.48 1.36 -0.03
C GLN A 441 -6.15 1.38 1.47
N LYS A 442 -5.29 2.32 1.90
CA LYS A 442 -4.94 2.53 3.30
C LYS A 442 -4.88 4.03 3.61
N PRO A 443 -5.18 4.44 4.86
CA PRO A 443 -5.51 3.61 6.03
C PRO A 443 -7.02 3.52 6.30
N TYR A 444 -7.86 3.03 5.37
CA TYR A 444 -9.32 2.98 5.56
C TYR A 444 -10.04 1.91 4.74
N THR A 445 -11.33 1.68 5.02
CA THR A 445 -12.23 0.81 4.24
C THR A 445 -13.45 1.57 3.70
N GLY A 446 -14.32 0.91 2.92
CA GLY A 446 -15.64 1.44 2.55
C GLY A 446 -16.68 1.47 3.68
N GLY A 447 -16.37 0.92 4.86
CA GLY A 447 -17.28 0.71 5.98
C GLY A 447 -17.02 -0.61 6.73
N CYS A 448 -16.28 -1.53 6.10
CA CYS A 448 -15.76 -2.75 6.71
C CYS A 448 -14.74 -2.48 7.84
N VAL A 449 -14.31 -3.54 8.50
CA VAL A 449 -13.15 -3.57 9.38
C VAL A 449 -12.05 -4.36 8.67
N ALA A 450 -10.81 -3.86 8.67
CA ALA A 450 -9.70 -4.54 8.00
C ALA A 450 -8.54 -4.84 8.95
N VAL A 451 -7.89 -5.99 8.75
CA VAL A 451 -6.73 -6.49 9.50
C VAL A 451 -5.67 -7.07 8.56
N PRO A 452 -4.41 -7.25 8.99
CA PRO A 452 -3.41 -8.01 8.24
C PRO A 452 -3.90 -9.40 7.83
N GLU A 453 -3.56 -9.90 6.64
CA GLU A 453 -3.99 -11.22 6.17
C GLU A 453 -3.54 -12.37 7.11
N ASN A 454 -2.30 -12.31 7.61
CA ASN A 454 -1.79 -13.28 8.57
C ASN A 454 -2.60 -13.29 9.88
N ILE A 455 -3.06 -12.12 10.32
CA ILE A 455 -3.94 -11.97 11.49
C ILE A 455 -5.35 -12.46 11.17
N MET A 456 -5.88 -12.18 9.97
CA MET A 456 -7.18 -12.67 9.53
C MET A 456 -7.25 -14.20 9.55
N LYS A 457 -6.22 -14.88 9.04
CA LYS A 457 -6.09 -16.35 9.11
C LYS A 457 -6.15 -16.85 10.56
N GLN A 458 -5.41 -16.21 11.48
CA GLN A 458 -5.43 -16.57 12.90
C GLN A 458 -6.82 -16.40 13.51
N ILE A 459 -7.49 -15.27 13.24
CA ILE A 459 -8.86 -14.99 13.70
C ILE A 459 -9.79 -16.10 13.20
N MET A 460 -9.74 -16.46 11.92
CA MET A 460 -10.59 -17.50 11.35
C MET A 460 -10.34 -18.89 11.96
N GLN A 461 -9.09 -19.21 12.32
CA GLN A 461 -8.73 -20.47 12.96
C GLN A 461 -9.15 -20.55 14.44
N CYS A 462 -9.39 -19.42 15.11
CA CYS A 462 -9.73 -19.38 16.53
C CYS A 462 -11.16 -18.89 16.85
N VAL A 463 -11.84 -18.25 15.91
CA VAL A 463 -13.21 -17.72 16.08
C VAL A 463 -14.24 -18.82 16.33
N ASP A 464 -14.97 -18.68 17.43
CA ASP A 464 -16.07 -19.56 17.77
C ASP A 464 -17.38 -19.05 17.16
N PRO A 465 -18.35 -19.93 16.84
CA PRO A 465 -19.67 -19.53 16.33
C PRO A 465 -20.44 -18.54 17.21
N ASP A 466 -20.20 -18.58 18.52
CA ASP A 466 -20.86 -17.71 19.50
C ASP A 466 -19.99 -16.49 19.88
N CYS A 467 -18.97 -16.16 19.09
CA CYS A 467 -18.12 -15.00 19.33
C CYS A 467 -18.92 -13.69 19.22
N VAL A 468 -18.85 -12.88 20.27
CA VAL A 468 -19.50 -11.56 20.31
C VAL A 468 -18.58 -10.52 19.71
N VAL A 469 -19.05 -9.81 18.68
CA VAL A 469 -18.31 -8.74 18.01
C VAL A 469 -18.74 -7.40 18.62
N VAL A 470 -17.81 -6.67 19.24
CA VAL A 470 -18.07 -5.35 19.83
C VAL A 470 -17.32 -4.31 19.01
N ILE A 471 -18.03 -3.34 18.44
CA ILE A 471 -17.46 -2.24 17.67
C ILE A 471 -17.88 -0.93 18.33
N ASP A 472 -16.91 -0.14 18.80
CA ASP A 472 -17.18 1.17 19.42
C ASP A 472 -15.94 2.08 19.33
N LEU A 473 -16.07 3.31 19.80
CA LEU A 473 -14.95 4.22 20.01
C LEU A 473 -14.17 3.82 21.25
N PHE A 474 -12.84 3.87 21.17
CA PHE A 474 -11.95 3.59 22.31
C PHE A 474 -12.28 4.45 23.54
N GLU A 475 -12.65 5.71 23.33
CA GLU A 475 -13.09 6.63 24.40
C GLU A 475 -14.38 6.17 25.11
N ASN A 476 -15.31 5.55 24.39
CA ASN A 476 -16.56 5.04 24.95
C ASN A 476 -16.36 3.75 25.75
N MET A 477 -15.30 3.00 25.43
CA MET A 477 -14.94 1.76 26.12
C MET A 477 -14.25 2.00 27.47
N ASN A 478 -14.09 3.25 27.91
CA ASN A 478 -13.30 3.65 29.10
C ASN A 478 -11.85 3.13 29.05
N GLY A 479 -11.28 2.97 27.87
CA GLY A 479 -9.89 2.56 27.69
C GLY A 479 -8.93 3.63 28.21
N SER A 480 -7.99 3.23 29.07
CA SER A 480 -6.77 4.01 29.32
C SER A 480 -5.59 3.18 28.83
N PHE A 481 -4.75 3.76 27.96
CA PHE A 481 -3.48 3.17 27.56
C PHE A 481 -2.52 3.05 28.75
#